data_AF-E8LJV3-F1
#
_entry.id   AF-E8LJV3-F1
#
_cell.length_a   1.000
_cell.length_b   1.000
_cell.length_c   1.000
_cell.angle_alpha   90.00
_cell.angle_beta   90.00
_cell.angle_gamma   90.00
#
_symmetry.space_group_name_H-M   'P 1'
#
loop_
_entity.id
_entity.type
_entity.pdbx_description
1 polymer ?
#
loop_
_entity_poly.entity_id
_entity_poly.type
_entity_poly.pdbx_seq_one_letter_code
_entity_poly.pdbx_strand_id
1 'polypeptide(L)'
;MSENKSTKTQNAAINTAAPAKAKAPVKAANKKAAAQFVSTPLDRLLWLCAIVLVGGAIFGNFYYTQHIVIDESSLGRFGRTAIVIAVIIAGLAVTLFTNKGHALLTFAREAYVELRKVVWPTRQEAVQTTIIVFVGVCVVSLFLYLCDLVFLQVVKAITL
;
A
#
# COMPACT_ATOMS: atom_id res chain seq x y z
N MET A 1 -11.90 75.77 6.50
CA MET A 1 -12.95 74.73 6.64
C MET A 1 -13.32 74.14 5.25
N SER A 2 -12.34 73.63 4.48
CA SER A 2 -12.51 73.25 3.05
C SER A 2 -11.99 71.84 2.71
N GLU A 3 -12.12 70.88 3.61
CA GLU A 3 -11.48 69.54 3.46
C GLU A 3 -12.48 68.38 3.38
N ASN A 4 -13.68 68.57 2.84
CA ASN A 4 -14.65 67.45 2.70
C ASN A 4 -15.43 67.41 1.37
N LYS A 5 -15.00 68.17 0.36
CA LYS A 5 -15.64 68.11 -0.97
C LYS A 5 -14.86 67.29 -2.00
N SER A 6 -13.58 67.01 -1.76
CA SER A 6 -12.73 66.24 -2.67
C SER A 6 -12.85 64.72 -2.47
N THR A 7 -13.00 64.28 -1.22
CA THR A 7 -13.11 62.86 -0.84
C THR A 7 -14.40 62.20 -1.34
N LYS A 8 -15.49 62.96 -1.52
CA LYS A 8 -16.78 62.39 -1.97
C LYS A 8 -16.83 62.11 -3.47
N THR A 9 -16.07 62.84 -4.29
CA THR A 9 -16.05 62.65 -5.75
C THR A 9 -15.16 61.48 -6.16
N GLN A 10 -14.10 61.18 -5.38
CA GLN A 10 -13.21 60.05 -5.67
C GLN A 10 -13.90 58.70 -5.45
N ASN A 11 -14.79 58.59 -4.45
CA ASN A 11 -15.48 57.33 -4.12
C ASN A 11 -16.64 56.99 -5.07
N ALA A 12 -17.12 57.95 -5.87
CA ALA A 12 -18.20 57.73 -6.82
C ALA A 12 -17.73 57.11 -8.15
N ALA A 13 -16.46 57.29 -8.51
CA ALA A 13 -15.90 56.79 -9.77
C ALA A 13 -15.48 55.30 -9.73
N ILE A 14 -15.31 54.73 -8.54
CA ILE A 14 -14.75 53.38 -8.36
C ILE A 14 -15.81 52.27 -8.49
N ASN A 15 -17.11 52.60 -8.38
CA ASN A 15 -18.18 51.59 -8.30
C ASN A 15 -19.11 51.51 -9.53
N THR A 16 -18.70 52.04 -10.69
CA THR A 16 -19.57 52.04 -11.89
C THR A 16 -18.94 51.39 -13.11
N ALA A 17 -18.57 50.12 -12.99
CA ALA A 17 -18.34 49.23 -14.13
C ALA A 17 -18.99 47.85 -13.86
N ALA A 18 -20.06 47.57 -14.61
CA ALA A 18 -20.84 46.33 -14.67
C ALA A 18 -20.00 45.11 -15.14
N PRO A 19 -20.46 43.82 -15.15
CA PRO A 19 -21.86 43.37 -15.14
C PRO A 19 -22.23 42.07 -14.36
N ALA A 20 -23.54 41.92 -14.14
CA ALA A 20 -24.37 40.72 -14.30
C ALA A 20 -23.93 39.33 -13.75
N LYS A 21 -24.89 38.71 -13.02
CA LYS A 21 -25.10 37.27 -12.77
C LYS A 21 -24.14 36.56 -11.79
N ALA A 22 -24.42 36.72 -10.50
CA ALA A 22 -24.04 35.73 -9.50
C ALA A 22 -25.28 34.94 -9.08
N LYS A 23 -25.22 33.60 -9.23
CA LYS A 23 -25.91 32.53 -8.44
C LYS A 23 -26.75 31.52 -9.25
N ALA A 24 -26.06 30.59 -9.91
CA ALA A 24 -26.36 29.14 -10.03
C ALA A 24 -25.28 28.44 -10.91
N PRO A 25 -24.89 27.16 -10.70
CA PRO A 25 -24.60 26.41 -9.48
C PRO A 25 -23.11 25.99 -9.43
N VAL A 26 -22.34 26.50 -8.47
CA VAL A 26 -20.90 26.11 -8.27
C VAL A 26 -20.74 24.67 -7.75
N LYS A 27 -21.83 23.91 -7.53
CA LYS A 27 -21.80 22.56 -6.95
C LYS A 27 -21.70 21.40 -7.94
N ALA A 28 -21.80 21.62 -9.26
CA ALA A 28 -21.74 20.53 -10.24
C ALA A 28 -20.32 20.21 -10.74
N ALA A 29 -19.35 21.12 -10.55
CA ALA A 29 -17.99 20.96 -11.06
C ALA A 29 -17.02 20.28 -10.07
N ASN A 30 -17.37 20.20 -8.78
CA ASN A 30 -16.46 19.71 -7.73
C ASN A 30 -16.53 18.18 -7.46
N LYS A 31 -16.84 17.38 -8.47
CA LYS A 31 -16.84 15.89 -8.38
C LYS A 31 -15.80 15.22 -9.28
N LYS A 32 -14.93 16.01 -9.93
CA LYS A 32 -13.87 15.58 -10.86
C LYS A 32 -12.46 15.81 -10.30
N ALA A 33 -12.30 15.91 -8.98
CA ALA A 33 -11.08 16.38 -8.32
C ALA A 33 -10.17 15.28 -7.73
N ALA A 34 -10.25 14.04 -8.25
CA ALA A 34 -9.17 13.07 -8.15
C ALA A 34 -9.06 12.42 -9.53
N ALA A 35 -8.00 12.74 -10.28
CA ALA A 35 -7.86 12.40 -11.69
C ALA A 35 -8.12 10.90 -11.94
N GLN A 36 -9.22 10.58 -12.61
CA GLN A 36 -9.49 9.24 -13.12
C GLN A 36 -8.61 9.04 -14.36
N PHE A 37 -7.51 8.29 -14.20
CA PHE A 37 -6.62 7.88 -15.31
C PHE A 37 -7.34 6.97 -16.30
N VAL A 38 -8.34 6.23 -15.83
CA VAL A 38 -9.15 5.29 -16.59
C VAL A 38 -10.63 5.50 -16.25
N SER A 39 -11.52 5.37 -17.24
CA SER A 39 -12.97 5.55 -17.02
C SER A 39 -13.51 4.51 -16.03
N THR A 40 -14.49 4.90 -15.20
CA THR A 40 -15.11 4.01 -14.19
C THR A 40 -15.58 2.65 -14.73
N PRO A 41 -16.16 2.51 -15.94
CA PRO A 41 -16.50 1.19 -16.48
C PRO A 41 -15.26 0.38 -16.91
N LEU A 42 -14.21 1.04 -17.42
CA LEU A 42 -12.98 0.37 -17.82
C LEU A 42 -12.16 -0.10 -16.60
N ASP A 43 -12.19 0.65 -15.49
CA ASP A 43 -11.62 0.24 -14.20
C ASP A 43 -12.30 -1.03 -13.64
N ARG A 44 -13.63 -1.11 -13.76
CA ARG A 44 -14.39 -2.32 -13.38
C ARG A 44 -14.07 -3.51 -14.29
N LEU A 45 -13.89 -3.26 -15.59
CA LEU A 45 -13.52 -4.30 -16.54
C LEU A 45 -12.10 -4.83 -16.25
N LEU A 46 -11.14 -3.97 -15.96
CA LEU A 46 -9.78 -4.35 -15.56
C LEU A 46 -9.79 -5.20 -14.28
N TRP A 47 -10.61 -4.84 -13.29
CA TRP A 47 -10.80 -5.64 -12.07
C TRP A 47 -11.42 -7.01 -12.37
N LEU A 48 -12.42 -7.07 -13.26
CA LEU A 48 -13.04 -8.32 -13.67
C LEU A 48 -12.01 -9.21 -14.41
N CYS A 49 -11.26 -8.65 -15.35
CA CYS A 49 -10.17 -9.35 -16.04
C CYS A 49 -9.10 -9.86 -15.07
N ALA A 50 -8.72 -9.07 -14.06
CA ALA A 50 -7.76 -9.50 -13.04
C ALA A 50 -8.28 -10.68 -12.21
N ILE A 51 -9.55 -10.63 -11.77
CA ILE A 51 -10.19 -11.72 -11.01
C ILE A 51 -10.31 -12.98 -11.88
N VAL A 52 -10.70 -12.84 -13.14
CA VAL A 52 -10.80 -13.97 -14.09
C VAL A 52 -9.44 -14.59 -14.35
N LEU A 53 -8.40 -13.78 -14.50
CA LEU A 53 -7.04 -14.26 -14.76
C LEU A 53 -6.47 -15.00 -13.54
N VAL A 54 -6.68 -14.48 -12.32
CA VAL A 54 -6.27 -15.16 -11.08
C VAL A 54 -7.11 -16.42 -10.83
N GLY A 55 -8.43 -16.35 -11.00
CA GLY A 55 -9.33 -17.50 -10.85
C GLY A 55 -9.02 -18.59 -11.87
N GLY A 56 -8.71 -18.22 -13.12
CA GLY A 56 -8.24 -19.12 -14.16
C GLY A 56 -6.90 -19.76 -13.84
N ALA A 57 -5.98 -19.04 -13.18
CA ALA A 57 -4.72 -19.60 -12.69
C ALA A 57 -4.94 -20.70 -11.63
N ILE A 58 -5.82 -20.43 -10.68
CA ILE A 58 -6.15 -21.34 -9.58
C ILE A 58 -6.89 -22.57 -10.13
N PHE A 59 -7.89 -22.36 -10.97
CA PHE A 59 -8.64 -23.43 -11.62
C PHE A 59 -7.76 -24.27 -12.54
N GLY A 60 -6.91 -23.62 -13.35
CA GLY A 60 -5.91 -24.29 -14.16
C GLY A 60 -4.99 -25.16 -13.31
N ASN A 61 -4.44 -24.62 -12.21
CA ASN A 61 -3.61 -25.39 -11.30
C ASN A 61 -4.34 -26.59 -10.67
N PHE A 62 -5.62 -26.44 -10.32
CA PHE A 62 -6.45 -27.53 -9.81
C PHE A 62 -6.72 -28.60 -10.88
N TYR A 63 -7.09 -28.19 -12.08
CA TYR A 63 -7.36 -29.07 -13.22
C TYR A 63 -6.11 -29.85 -13.66
N TYR A 64 -4.95 -29.19 -13.74
CA TYR A 64 -3.66 -29.83 -14.03
C TYR A 64 -3.24 -30.84 -12.95
N THR A 65 -3.62 -30.59 -11.68
CA THR A 65 -3.32 -31.52 -10.58
C THR A 65 -4.24 -32.76 -10.60
N GLN A 66 -5.46 -32.65 -11.12
CA GLN A 66 -6.42 -33.76 -11.16
C GLN A 66 -6.32 -34.64 -12.42
N HIS A 67 -5.97 -34.09 -13.59
CA HIS A 67 -6.09 -34.83 -14.87
C HIS A 67 -4.76 -35.19 -15.55
N ILE A 68 -3.63 -34.63 -15.13
CA ILE A 68 -2.37 -34.77 -15.86
C ILE A 68 -1.28 -35.36 -14.94
N VAL A 69 -1.04 -36.66 -15.10
CA VAL A 69 0.12 -37.39 -14.59
C VAL A 69 1.30 -37.08 -15.52
N ILE A 70 1.93 -35.91 -15.37
CA ILE A 70 3.27 -35.73 -15.94
C ILE A 70 4.21 -36.37 -14.95
N ASP A 71 5.01 -37.32 -15.42
CA ASP A 71 6.04 -38.01 -14.66
C ASP A 71 6.73 -37.07 -13.65
N GLU A 72 6.95 -37.58 -12.44
CA GLU A 72 7.65 -36.99 -11.26
C GLU A 72 9.09 -36.51 -11.54
N SER A 73 9.44 -36.25 -12.80
CA SER A 73 10.61 -35.49 -13.19
C SER A 73 10.53 -34.07 -12.61
N SER A 74 11.56 -33.71 -11.85
CA SER A 74 11.71 -32.41 -11.17
C SER A 74 11.43 -31.21 -12.11
N LEU A 75 11.71 -31.35 -13.40
CA LEU A 75 11.49 -30.34 -14.45
C LEU A 75 10.01 -29.98 -14.68
N GLY A 76 9.08 -30.94 -14.61
CA GLY A 76 7.65 -30.67 -14.81
C GLY A 76 7.04 -29.81 -13.69
N ARG A 77 7.52 -29.99 -12.46
CA ARG A 77 7.13 -29.19 -11.28
C ARG A 77 7.58 -27.74 -11.40
N PHE A 78 8.79 -27.51 -11.93
CA PHE A 78 9.30 -26.15 -12.18
C PHE A 78 8.50 -25.46 -13.29
N GLY A 79 8.12 -26.18 -14.36
CA GLY A 79 7.26 -25.62 -15.43
C GLY A 79 5.90 -25.17 -14.91
N ARG A 80 5.22 -25.99 -14.08
CA ARG A 80 3.95 -25.62 -13.43
C ARG A 80 4.10 -24.38 -12.56
N THR A 81 5.14 -24.37 -11.73
CA THR A 81 5.40 -23.26 -10.79
C THR A 81 5.70 -21.96 -11.55
N ALA A 82 6.46 -22.04 -12.64
CA ALA A 82 6.76 -20.90 -13.51
C ALA A 82 5.50 -20.32 -14.17
N ILE A 83 4.57 -21.16 -14.66
CA ILE A 83 3.31 -20.69 -15.27
C ILE A 83 2.42 -20.01 -14.23
N VAL A 84 2.26 -20.60 -13.04
CA VAL A 84 1.47 -19.97 -11.96
C VAL A 84 2.08 -18.63 -11.55
N ILE A 85 3.40 -18.56 -11.40
CA ILE A 85 4.13 -17.32 -11.12
C ILE A 85 3.90 -16.29 -12.25
N ALA A 86 3.99 -16.70 -13.52
CA ALA A 86 3.78 -15.81 -14.65
C ALA A 86 2.35 -15.23 -14.69
N VAL A 87 1.34 -16.03 -14.38
CA VAL A 87 -0.06 -15.59 -14.34
C VAL A 87 -0.31 -14.67 -13.14
N ILE A 88 0.29 -14.95 -11.98
CA ILE A 88 0.24 -14.04 -10.81
C ILE A 88 0.89 -12.69 -11.15
N ILE A 89 2.06 -12.71 -11.79
CA ILE A 89 2.76 -11.49 -12.23
C ILE A 89 1.90 -10.70 -13.23
N ALA A 90 1.28 -11.38 -14.20
CA ALA A 90 0.38 -10.73 -15.15
C ALA A 90 -0.86 -10.13 -14.48
N GLY A 91 -1.48 -10.82 -13.51
CA GLY A 91 -2.59 -10.29 -12.73
C GLY A 91 -2.21 -9.06 -11.92
N LEU A 92 -1.05 -9.10 -11.24
CA LEU A 92 -0.46 -7.96 -10.56
C LEU A 92 -0.22 -6.79 -11.52
N ALA A 93 0.36 -7.04 -12.70
CA ALA A 93 0.57 -6.00 -13.71
C ALA A 93 -0.74 -5.33 -14.12
N VAL A 94 -1.81 -6.10 -14.38
CA VAL A 94 -3.15 -5.56 -14.71
C VAL A 94 -3.70 -4.69 -13.57
N THR A 95 -3.50 -5.08 -12.32
CA THR A 95 -3.91 -4.25 -11.16
C THR A 95 -3.10 -2.97 -11.01
N LEU A 96 -1.83 -2.95 -11.46
CA LEU A 96 -1.01 -1.74 -11.47
C LEU A 96 -1.46 -0.73 -12.54
N PHE A 97 -2.01 -1.20 -13.67
CA PHE A 97 -2.60 -0.35 -14.71
C PHE A 97 -4.00 0.20 -14.36
N THR A 98 -4.58 -0.22 -13.23
CA THR A 98 -5.90 0.21 -12.76
C THR A 98 -5.81 1.60 -12.09
N ASN A 99 -6.93 2.34 -11.97
CA ASN A 99 -6.93 3.69 -11.40
C ASN A 99 -6.43 3.70 -9.92
N LYS A 100 -6.69 2.61 -9.19
CA LYS A 100 -6.14 2.37 -7.86
C LYS A 100 -4.62 2.12 -7.89
N GLY A 101 -4.10 1.45 -8.91
CA GLY A 101 -2.67 1.20 -9.10
C GLY A 101 -1.88 2.49 -9.31
N HIS A 102 -2.38 3.40 -10.15
CA HIS A 102 -1.75 4.71 -10.33
C HIS A 102 -1.80 5.55 -9.04
N ALA A 103 -2.90 5.51 -8.30
CA ALA A 103 -2.99 6.17 -7.00
C ALA A 103 -1.95 5.61 -6.00
N LEU A 104 -1.75 4.29 -5.97
CA LEU A 104 -0.72 3.65 -5.15
C LEU A 104 0.70 4.08 -5.57
N LEU A 105 0.97 4.26 -6.86
CA LEU A 105 2.27 4.77 -7.34
C LEU A 105 2.52 6.22 -6.92
N THR A 106 1.50 7.08 -6.95
CA THR A 106 1.61 8.45 -6.44
C THR A 106 1.81 8.46 -4.92
N PHE A 107 1.06 7.63 -4.18
CA PHE A 107 1.26 7.47 -2.74
C PHE A 107 2.65 6.92 -2.39
N ALA A 108 3.19 5.98 -3.16
CA ALA A 108 4.53 5.44 -2.95
C ALA A 108 5.61 6.51 -3.15
N ARG A 109 5.43 7.39 -4.15
CA ARG A 109 6.33 8.53 -4.38
C ARG A 109 6.28 9.53 -3.23
N GLU A 110 5.09 9.85 -2.74
CA GLU A 110 4.89 10.72 -1.57
C GLU A 110 5.49 10.09 -0.29
N ALA A 111 5.24 8.80 -0.05
CA ALA A 111 5.80 8.05 1.06
C ALA A 111 7.34 8.02 1.02
N TYR A 112 7.95 7.94 -0.15
CA TYR A 112 9.41 7.98 -0.26
C TYR A 112 9.99 9.36 0.09
N VAL A 113 9.28 10.45 -0.22
CA VAL A 113 9.66 11.80 0.21
C VAL A 113 9.54 11.95 1.72
N GLU A 114 8.51 11.35 2.33
CA GLU A 114 8.33 11.28 3.79
C GLU A 114 9.42 10.44 4.48
N LEU A 115 9.78 9.29 3.90
CA LEU A 115 10.83 8.40 4.43
C LEU A 115 12.20 9.08 4.48
N ARG A 116 12.47 10.04 3.58
CA ARG A 116 13.70 10.85 3.62
C ARG A 116 13.73 11.84 4.79
N LYS A 117 12.58 12.18 5.37
CA LYS A 117 12.48 13.01 6.58
C LYS A 117 12.73 12.18 7.85
N VAL A 118 12.73 10.86 7.75
CA VAL A 118 13.09 9.98 8.87
C VAL A 118 14.58 10.15 9.12
N VAL A 119 14.90 10.82 10.22
CA VAL A 119 16.26 10.86 10.75
C VAL A 119 16.56 9.46 11.23
N TRP A 120 17.31 8.71 10.43
CA TRP A 120 17.78 7.39 10.84
C TRP A 120 18.73 7.57 12.02
N PRO A 121 18.50 6.81 13.12
CA PRO A 121 19.32 6.91 14.31
C PRO A 121 20.78 6.68 13.94
N THR A 122 21.68 7.38 14.61
CA THR A 122 23.11 7.20 14.39
C THR A 122 23.51 5.76 14.71
N ARG A 123 24.57 5.23 14.07
CA ARG A 123 25.00 3.84 14.30
C ARG A 123 25.23 3.53 15.79
N GLN A 124 25.61 4.53 16.58
CA GLN A 124 25.82 4.39 18.02
C GLN A 124 24.49 4.18 18.77
N GLU A 125 23.46 4.98 18.48
CA GLU A 125 22.13 4.82 19.09
C GLU A 125 21.46 3.49 18.72
N ALA A 126 21.60 3.05 17.46
CA ALA A 126 21.08 1.77 17.00
C ALA A 126 21.77 0.59 17.69
N VAL A 127 23.08 0.66 17.91
CA VAL A 127 23.83 -0.38 18.64
C VAL A 127 23.46 -0.36 20.13
N GLN A 128 23.30 0.80 20.73
CA GLN A 128 22.92 0.92 22.14
C GLN A 128 21.57 0.24 22.42
N THR A 129 20.56 0.48 21.59
CA THR A 129 19.25 -0.17 21.73
C THR A 129 19.31 -1.67 21.43
N THR A 130 20.11 -2.09 20.43
CA THR A 130 20.35 -3.51 20.14
C THR A 130 20.99 -4.24 21.32
N ILE A 131 21.98 -3.63 21.98
CA ILE A 131 22.63 -4.21 23.17
C ILE A 131 21.63 -4.38 24.31
N ILE A 132 20.76 -3.40 24.56
CA ILE A 132 19.72 -3.50 25.58
C ILE A 132 18.81 -4.70 25.30
N VAL A 133 18.32 -4.85 24.06
CA VAL A 133 17.48 -6.00 23.67
C VAL A 133 18.26 -7.31 23.76
N PHE A 134 19.52 -7.33 23.33
CA PHE A 134 20.37 -8.52 23.38
C PHE A 134 20.57 -9.02 24.80
N VAL A 135 20.87 -8.12 25.74
CA VAL A 135 20.97 -8.44 27.17
C VAL A 135 19.64 -9.00 27.70
N GLY A 136 18.51 -8.38 27.34
CA GLY A 136 17.18 -8.87 27.72
C GLY A 136 16.91 -10.30 27.22
N VAL A 137 17.23 -10.58 25.96
CA VAL A 137 17.09 -11.93 25.37
C VAL A 137 18.02 -12.93 26.05
N CYS A 138 19.26 -12.57 26.36
CA CYS A 138 20.19 -13.44 27.09
C CYS A 138 19.69 -13.80 28.50
N VAL A 139 19.07 -12.85 29.21
CA VAL A 139 18.50 -13.11 30.54
C VAL A 139 17.32 -14.07 30.44
N VAL A 140 16.39 -13.84 29.51
CA VAL A 140 15.21 -14.70 29.33
C VAL A 140 15.61 -16.09 28.82
N SER A 141 16.55 -16.19 27.88
CA SER A 141 17.03 -17.48 27.37
C SER A 141 17.73 -18.30 28.44
N LEU A 142 18.55 -17.65 29.28
CA LEU A 142 19.20 -18.31 30.41
C LEU A 142 18.17 -18.76 31.46
N PHE A 143 17.19 -17.93 31.80
CA PHE A 143 16.11 -18.29 32.72
C PHE A 143 15.31 -19.52 32.22
N LEU A 144 14.87 -19.50 30.96
CA LEU A 144 14.16 -20.63 30.36
C LEU A 144 15.02 -21.89 30.32
N TYR A 145 16.31 -21.77 29.97
CA TYR A 145 17.24 -22.90 30.01
C TYR A 145 17.35 -23.53 31.40
N LEU A 146 17.44 -22.72 32.46
CA LEU A 146 17.48 -23.21 33.84
C LEU A 146 16.17 -23.90 34.23
N CYS A 147 15.02 -23.30 33.89
CA CYS A 147 13.72 -23.90 34.15
C CYS A 147 13.55 -25.24 33.42
N ASP A 148 13.96 -25.33 32.17
CA ASP A 148 13.91 -26.57 31.38
C ASP A 148 14.78 -27.66 32.01
N LEU A 149 15.98 -27.32 32.51
CA LEU A 149 16.82 -28.29 33.25
C LEU A 149 16.12 -28.83 34.50
N VAL A 150 15.44 -27.98 35.26
CA VAL A 150 14.67 -28.39 36.44
C VAL A 150 13.49 -29.27 36.03
N PHE A 151 12.73 -28.90 35.00
CA PHE A 151 11.63 -29.70 34.50
C PHE A 151 12.09 -31.07 34.00
N LEU A 152 13.22 -31.16 33.31
CA LEU A 152 13.81 -32.44 32.90
C LEU A 152 14.15 -33.32 34.10
N GLN A 153 14.66 -32.76 35.19
CA GLN A 153 14.92 -33.53 36.42
C GLN A 153 13.63 -34.03 37.07
N VAL A 154 12.60 -33.18 37.15
CA VAL A 154 11.28 -33.55 37.71
C VAL A 154 10.62 -34.65 36.89
N VAL A 155 10.59 -34.53 35.56
CA VAL A 155 10.00 -35.55 34.67
C VAL A 155 10.76 -36.86 34.76
N LYS A 156 12.10 -36.81 34.84
CA LYS A 156 12.93 -38.00 35.04
C LYS A 156 12.60 -38.69 36.36
N ALA A 157 12.41 -37.95 37.45
CA ALA A 157 12.07 -38.50 38.76
C ALA A 157 10.66 -39.10 38.84
N ILE A 158 9.74 -38.67 37.96
CA ILE A 158 8.37 -39.23 37.90
C ILE A 158 8.30 -40.44 36.97
N THR A 159 9.04 -40.41 35.86
CA THR A 159 8.99 -41.46 34.82
C THR A 159 9.88 -42.67 35.14
N LEU A 160 10.96 -42.47 35.89
CA LEU A 160 11.94 -43.49 36.28
C LEU A 160 11.85 -43.75 37.78
#